data_AF-A0A8B9L6F6-F1
#
_entry.id   AF-A0A8B9L6F6-F1
#
_cell.length_a   1.000
_cell.length_b   1.000
_cell.length_c   1.000
_cell.angle_alpha   90.00
_cell.angle_beta   90.00
_cell.angle_gamma   90.00
#
_symmetry.space_group_name_H-M   'P 1'
#
loop_
_entity.id
_entity.type
_entity.pdbx_description
1 polymer ?
#
loop_
_entity_poly.entity_id
_entity_poly.type
_entity_poly.pdbx_seq_one_letter_code
_entity_poly.pdbx_strand_id
1 'polypeptide(L)'
;MLVLTACVQRLMRPLTYKPIAFWQQWSGWQPHVAATGHFIILLLVVVLAFFVLPAVIFSTIEESWSFLEAFYFCFISLCTIGLGDFVPGEQPDQSLRPLYKISVMVYLFVGLMVMYLVLRTFHKLADLQGWTSFFHLPHCEDELEEDKEPIVEAVNETKREEETAASKHLDPGSHVSYNSISR
;
A
#
# COMPACT_ATOMS: atom_id res chain seq x y z
N MET A 1 -13.94 -8.05 18.03
CA MET A 1 -13.77 -7.24 16.80
C MET A 1 -13.12 -5.89 17.07
N LEU A 2 -13.63 -5.05 17.98
CA LEU A 2 -13.03 -3.73 18.30
C LEU A 2 -11.61 -3.78 18.91
N VAL A 3 -11.26 -4.81 19.68
CA VAL A 3 -9.93 -4.94 20.31
C VAL A 3 -8.86 -5.26 19.27
N LEU A 4 -9.20 -6.04 18.24
CA LEU A 4 -8.30 -6.37 17.13
C LEU A 4 -8.05 -5.11 16.27
N THR A 5 -9.11 -4.37 15.96
CA THR A 5 -9.01 -3.10 15.23
C THR A 5 -8.23 -2.05 16.02
N ALA A 6 -8.41 -1.97 17.34
CA ALA A 6 -7.67 -1.04 18.20
C ALA A 6 -6.18 -1.42 18.35
N CYS A 7 -5.85 -2.72 18.42
CA CYS A 7 -4.46 -3.18 18.41
C CYS A 7 -3.77 -2.87 17.08
N VAL A 8 -4.46 -3.14 15.96
CA VAL A 8 -3.95 -2.81 14.62
C VAL A 8 -3.76 -1.30 14.47
N GLN A 9 -4.72 -0.48 14.90
CA GLN A 9 -4.58 0.98 14.87
C GLN A 9 -3.48 1.52 15.79
N ARG A 10 -3.25 0.89 16.95
CA ARG A 10 -2.20 1.28 17.90
C ARG A 10 -0.80 0.87 17.42
N LEU A 11 -0.70 -0.21 16.63
CA LEU A 11 0.53 -0.66 15.98
C LEU A 11 0.83 0.11 14.68
N MET A 12 -0.21 0.51 13.94
CA MET A 12 -0.10 1.27 12.67
C MET A 12 0.28 2.75 12.90
N ARG A 13 -0.13 3.34 14.02
CA ARG A 13 0.14 4.75 14.37
C ARG A 13 1.63 5.12 14.45
N PRO A 14 2.50 4.37 15.16
CA PRO A 14 3.93 4.67 15.19
C PRO A 14 4.62 4.33 13.86
N LEU A 15 4.10 3.32 13.14
CA LEU A 15 4.69 2.80 11.90
C LEU A 15 4.54 3.75 10.71
N THR A 16 3.43 4.48 10.64
CA THR A 16 3.07 5.25 9.43
C THR A 16 3.15 6.77 9.60
N TYR A 17 2.89 7.33 10.79
CA TYR A 17 2.62 8.78 10.91
C TYR A 17 3.70 9.63 11.58
N LYS A 18 4.59 9.07 12.39
CA LYS A 18 5.59 9.86 13.12
C LYS A 18 6.91 10.15 12.38
N PRO A 19 7.48 9.27 11.53
CA PRO A 19 8.78 9.57 10.96
C PRO A 19 8.71 10.68 9.91
N ILE A 20 7.64 10.73 9.10
CA ILE A 20 7.49 11.71 8.00
C ILE A 20 7.29 13.14 8.52
N ALA A 21 6.38 13.35 9.47
CA ALA A 21 6.11 14.70 10.00
C ALA A 21 7.25 15.24 10.89
N PHE A 22 7.95 14.35 11.61
CA PHE A 22 9.12 14.75 12.41
C PHE A 22 10.31 15.13 11.54
N TRP A 23 10.53 14.41 10.42
CA TRP A 23 11.65 14.75 9.53
C TRP A 23 11.41 15.99 8.70
N GLN A 24 10.18 16.24 8.27
CA GLN A 24 9.86 17.38 7.41
C GLN A 24 9.95 18.73 8.16
N GLN A 25 9.67 18.75 9.47
CA GLN A 25 9.78 19.96 10.29
C GLN A 25 11.23 20.30 10.67
N TRP A 26 12.13 19.31 10.71
CA TRP A 26 13.47 19.50 11.28
C TRP A 26 14.62 19.58 10.27
N SER A 27 14.49 18.96 9.10
CA SER A 27 15.65 18.73 8.24
C SER A 27 15.39 19.20 6.81
N GLY A 28 15.91 20.37 6.45
CA GLY A 28 15.93 20.90 5.07
C GLY A 28 16.89 20.13 4.14
N TRP A 29 16.81 18.80 4.14
CA TRP A 29 17.67 17.91 3.36
C TRP A 29 17.14 17.78 1.93
N GLN A 30 18.06 17.54 1.00
CA GLN A 30 17.74 17.31 -0.41
C GLN A 30 16.72 16.15 -0.56
N PRO A 31 15.71 16.27 -1.45
CA PRO A 31 14.59 15.33 -1.54
C PRO A 31 15.00 13.89 -1.84
N HIS A 32 16.13 13.68 -2.52
CA HIS A 32 16.66 12.35 -2.83
C HIS A 32 17.19 11.62 -1.58
N VAL A 33 17.89 12.31 -0.67
CA VAL A 33 18.43 11.67 0.55
C VAL A 33 17.30 11.31 1.51
N ALA A 34 16.26 12.14 1.57
CA ALA A 34 15.07 11.86 2.39
C ALA A 34 14.30 10.62 1.89
N ALA A 35 14.18 10.44 0.56
CA ALA A 35 13.52 9.28 -0.03
C ALA A 35 14.29 7.97 0.26
N THR A 36 15.61 7.97 0.10
CA THR A 36 16.45 6.81 0.47
C THR A 36 16.37 6.51 1.96
N GLY A 37 16.41 7.54 2.81
CA GLY A 37 16.24 7.39 4.25
C GLY A 37 14.90 6.77 4.62
N HIS A 38 13.81 7.20 3.97
CA HIS A 38 12.48 6.62 4.16
C HIS A 38 12.44 5.14 3.77
N PHE A 39 13.03 4.76 2.63
CA PHE A 39 13.09 3.36 2.20
C PHE A 39 13.86 2.49 3.19
N ILE A 40 15.01 2.94 3.70
CA ILE A 40 15.80 2.18 4.69
C ILE A 40 15.01 1.99 5.99
N ILE A 41 14.31 3.03 6.46
CA ILE A 41 13.47 2.95 7.65
C ILE A 41 12.31 1.97 7.41
N LEU A 42 11.65 2.04 6.25
CA LEU A 42 10.58 1.13 5.86
C LEU A 42 11.07 -0.32 5.83
N LEU A 43 12.22 -0.58 5.19
CA LEU A 43 12.83 -1.91 5.14
C LEU A 43 13.11 -2.46 6.54
N LEU A 44 13.75 -1.65 7.40
CA LEU A 44 14.06 -2.05 8.78
C LEU A 44 12.79 -2.37 9.57
N VAL A 45 11.76 -1.55 9.42
CA VAL A 45 10.44 -1.78 10.01
C VAL A 45 9.84 -3.10 9.53
N VAL A 46 9.87 -3.37 8.23
CA VAL A 46 9.31 -4.60 7.65
C VAL A 46 10.07 -5.82 8.16
N VAL A 47 11.39 -5.78 8.22
CA VAL A 47 12.22 -6.88 8.76
C VAL A 47 11.85 -7.14 10.22
N LEU A 48 11.76 -6.12 11.06
CA LEU A 48 11.40 -6.30 12.46
C LEU A 48 9.96 -6.82 12.62
N ALA A 49 9.00 -6.27 11.88
CA ALA A 49 7.58 -6.54 12.06
C ALA A 49 7.11 -7.85 11.39
N PHE A 50 7.67 -8.22 10.25
CA PHE A 50 7.23 -9.36 9.43
C PHE A 50 8.22 -10.52 9.41
N PHE A 51 9.44 -10.37 9.91
CA PHE A 51 10.38 -11.48 10.04
C PHE A 51 10.70 -11.78 11.50
N VAL A 52 11.20 -10.78 12.25
CA VAL A 52 11.67 -11.02 13.63
C VAL A 52 10.51 -11.30 14.58
N LEU A 53 9.46 -10.47 14.61
CA LEU A 53 8.31 -10.69 15.49
C LEU A 53 7.60 -12.03 15.21
N PRO A 54 7.27 -12.39 13.95
CA PRO A 54 6.65 -13.67 13.66
C PRO A 54 7.59 -14.85 13.96
N ALA A 55 8.90 -14.74 13.72
CA ALA A 55 9.85 -15.79 14.06
C ALA A 55 9.88 -16.08 15.57
N VAL A 56 9.82 -15.04 16.42
CA VAL A 56 9.68 -15.24 17.88
C VAL A 56 8.37 -15.95 18.19
N ILE A 57 7.26 -15.52 17.61
CA ILE A 57 5.95 -16.15 17.84
C ILE A 57 5.97 -17.63 17.41
N PHE A 58 6.43 -17.92 16.20
CA PHE A 58 6.48 -19.28 15.67
C PHE A 58 7.41 -20.20 16.46
N SER A 59 8.59 -19.73 16.88
CA SER A 59 9.48 -20.52 17.74
C SER A 59 8.94 -20.77 19.16
N THR A 60 8.01 -19.93 19.64
CA THR A 60 7.33 -20.20 20.92
C THR A 60 6.11 -21.13 20.80
N ILE A 61 5.44 -21.15 19.64
CA ILE A 61 4.27 -22.00 19.40
C ILE A 61 4.71 -23.40 18.95
N GLU A 62 5.67 -23.46 18.04
CA GLU A 62 6.24 -24.70 17.54
C GLU A 62 7.47 -25.05 18.38
N GLU A 63 7.28 -25.79 19.47
CA GLU A 63 8.38 -26.17 20.39
C GLU A 63 9.52 -26.94 19.70
N SER A 64 9.22 -27.58 18.56
CA SER A 64 10.20 -28.29 17.74
C SER A 64 11.08 -27.37 16.91
N TRP A 65 10.76 -26.08 16.77
CA TRP A 65 11.47 -25.14 15.93
C TRP A 65 12.36 -24.21 16.76
N SER A 66 13.61 -24.10 16.36
CA SER A 66 14.50 -23.04 16.81
C SER A 66 14.09 -21.68 16.23
N PHE A 67 14.55 -20.58 16.84
CA PHE A 67 14.33 -19.24 16.32
C PHE A 67 14.79 -19.07 14.86
N LEU A 68 15.91 -19.72 14.50
CA LEU A 68 16.46 -19.65 13.14
C LEU A 68 15.56 -20.38 12.15
N GLU A 69 15.03 -21.56 12.50
CA GLU A 69 14.08 -22.29 11.65
C GLU A 69 12.76 -21.53 11.47
N ALA A 70 12.27 -20.88 12.53
CA ALA A 70 11.09 -20.02 12.46
C ALA A 70 11.33 -18.76 11.59
N PHE A 71 12.51 -18.12 11.71
CA PHE A 71 12.91 -17.01 10.85
C PHE A 71 13.06 -17.45 9.39
N TYR A 72 13.66 -18.63 9.18
CA TYR A 72 13.81 -19.24 7.87
C TYR A 72 12.45 -19.48 7.21
N PHE A 73 11.50 -20.06 7.93
CA PHE A 73 10.11 -20.24 7.46
C PHE A 73 9.49 -18.92 7.01
N CYS A 74 9.62 -17.85 7.81
CA CYS A 74 9.12 -16.52 7.46
C CYS A 74 9.76 -16.02 6.16
N PHE A 75 11.07 -16.17 6.02
CA PHE A 75 11.80 -15.74 4.83
C PHE A 75 11.40 -16.49 3.56
N ILE A 76 11.45 -17.83 3.56
CA ILE A 76 11.12 -18.61 2.37
C ILE A 76 9.66 -18.45 1.95
N SER A 77 8.76 -18.19 2.91
CA SER A 77 7.34 -18.05 2.65
C SER A 77 7.00 -16.66 2.10
N LEU A 78 7.57 -15.59 2.68
CA LEU A 78 7.35 -14.21 2.22
C LEU A 78 8.10 -13.90 0.92
N CYS A 79 9.24 -14.55 0.67
CA CYS A 79 9.92 -14.49 -0.62
C CYS A 79 9.29 -15.43 -1.67
N THR A 80 8.17 -16.09 -1.36
CA THR A 80 7.48 -17.04 -2.25
C THR A 80 8.35 -18.20 -2.76
N ILE A 81 9.45 -18.52 -2.08
CA ILE A 81 10.30 -19.67 -2.39
C ILE A 81 9.55 -20.97 -2.03
N GLY A 82 8.93 -21.01 -0.85
CA GLY A 82 7.94 -22.04 -0.49
C GLY A 82 8.44 -23.48 -0.49
N LEU A 83 9.60 -23.76 0.10
CA LEU A 83 10.20 -25.11 0.10
C LEU A 83 9.34 -26.17 0.80
N GLY A 84 8.57 -25.78 1.81
CA GLY A 84 7.58 -26.64 2.48
C GLY A 84 8.16 -27.66 3.47
N ASP A 85 9.43 -27.51 3.86
CA ASP A 85 10.10 -28.30 4.90
C ASP A 85 9.67 -27.90 6.31
N PHE A 86 9.37 -26.62 6.53
CA PHE A 86 8.78 -26.10 7.75
C PHE A 86 7.36 -25.59 7.49
N VAL A 87 6.36 -26.28 8.06
CA VAL A 87 4.94 -25.90 7.95
C VAL A 87 4.32 -25.79 9.34
N PRO A 88 3.81 -24.62 9.73
CA PRO A 88 3.18 -24.44 11.03
C PRO A 88 1.86 -25.24 11.13
N GLY A 89 1.62 -25.85 12.29
CA GLY A 89 0.36 -26.52 12.60
C GLY A 89 0.26 -27.94 12.03
N GLU A 90 1.40 -28.62 11.86
CA GLU A 90 1.44 -30.05 11.52
C GLU A 90 1.49 -30.97 12.74
N GLN A 91 1.83 -30.45 13.93
CA GLN A 91 1.92 -31.26 15.14
C GLN A 91 0.56 -31.83 15.58
N PRO A 92 0.50 -33.10 16.04
CA PRO A 92 -0.75 -33.81 16.30
C PRO A 92 -1.51 -33.39 17.57
N ASP A 93 -0.91 -32.58 18.47
CA ASP A 93 -1.49 -32.25 19.79
C ASP A 93 -2.01 -30.80 19.94
N GLN A 94 -2.36 -30.15 18.82
CA GLN A 94 -2.82 -28.76 18.84
C GLN A 94 -4.37 -28.68 18.79
N SER A 95 -5.03 -28.44 19.92
CA SER A 95 -6.50 -28.31 20.00
C SER A 95 -7.08 -27.18 19.13
N LEU A 96 -6.28 -26.14 18.83
CA LEU A 96 -6.67 -24.96 18.05
C LEU A 96 -6.08 -24.92 16.64
N ARG A 97 -5.68 -26.09 16.10
CA ARG A 97 -5.08 -26.25 14.76
C ARG A 97 -5.77 -25.49 13.62
N PRO A 98 -7.12 -25.54 13.44
CA PRO A 98 -7.75 -24.85 12.31
C PRO A 98 -7.64 -23.33 12.39
N LEU A 99 -7.79 -22.73 13.58
CA LEU A 99 -7.66 -21.29 13.77
C LEU A 99 -6.23 -20.81 13.53
N TYR A 100 -5.26 -21.61 13.97
CA TYR A 100 -3.85 -21.31 13.73
C TYR A 100 -3.51 -21.33 12.25
N LYS A 101 -3.94 -22.34 11.48
CA LYS A 101 -3.75 -22.36 10.03
C LYS A 101 -4.37 -21.16 9.32
N ILE A 102 -5.58 -20.76 9.71
CA ILE A 102 -6.22 -19.55 9.17
C ILE A 102 -5.37 -18.31 9.49
N SER A 103 -4.86 -18.18 10.72
CA SER A 103 -4.01 -17.05 11.10
C SER A 103 -2.72 -16.99 10.29
N VAL A 104 -2.09 -18.13 10.01
CA VAL A 104 -0.89 -18.22 9.16
C VAL A 104 -1.22 -17.80 7.72
N MET A 105 -2.33 -18.26 7.16
CA MET A 105 -2.75 -17.85 5.81
C MET A 105 -2.95 -16.34 5.70
N VAL A 106 -3.60 -15.72 6.70
CA VAL A 106 -3.77 -14.26 6.75
C VAL A 106 -2.42 -13.56 6.87
N TYR A 107 -1.53 -14.06 7.73
CA TYR A 107 -0.17 -13.53 7.87
C TYR A 107 0.59 -13.56 6.54
N LEU A 108 0.58 -14.69 5.84
CA LEU A 108 1.27 -14.83 4.54
C LEU A 108 0.68 -13.88 3.50
N PHE A 109 -0.65 -13.76 3.43
CA PHE A 109 -1.29 -12.83 2.50
C PHE A 109 -0.88 -11.38 2.76
N VAL A 110 -0.98 -10.93 4.02
CA VAL A 110 -0.60 -9.55 4.41
C VAL A 110 0.89 -9.32 4.20
N GLY A 111 1.74 -10.28 4.58
CA GLY A 111 3.18 -10.18 4.42
C GLY A 111 3.61 -10.11 2.96
N LEU A 112 2.93 -10.83 2.06
CA LEU A 112 3.15 -10.73 0.62
C LEU A 112 2.77 -9.36 0.06
N MET A 113 1.64 -8.78 0.51
CA MET A 113 1.26 -7.42 0.11
C MET A 113 2.33 -6.39 0.53
N VAL A 114 2.88 -6.55 1.74
CA VAL A 114 3.96 -5.68 2.22
C VAL A 114 5.25 -5.91 1.46
N MET A 115 5.62 -7.15 1.16
CA MET A 115 6.79 -7.47 0.34
C MET A 115 6.68 -6.84 -1.06
N TYR A 116 5.49 -6.90 -1.67
CA TYR A 116 5.21 -6.24 -2.95
C TYR A 116 5.39 -4.73 -2.89
N LEU A 117 4.94 -4.08 -1.81
CA LEU A 117 5.16 -2.65 -1.57
C LEU A 117 6.65 -2.32 -1.46
N VAL A 118 7.43 -3.14 -0.73
CA VAL A 118 8.89 -2.98 -0.62
C VAL A 118 9.55 -3.09 -1.98
N LEU A 119 9.17 -4.09 -2.80
CA LEU A 119 9.69 -4.27 -4.15
C LEU A 119 9.35 -3.09 -5.05
N ARG A 120 8.09 -2.61 -5.07
CA ARG A 120 7.72 -1.40 -5.83
C ARG A 120 8.54 -0.17 -5.39
N THR A 121 8.73 -0.01 -4.08
CA THR A 121 9.54 1.11 -3.55
C THR A 121 11.01 0.97 -3.96
N PHE A 122 11.56 -0.24 -3.91
CA PHE A 122 12.92 -0.53 -4.36
C PHE A 122 13.10 -0.26 -5.86
N HIS A 123 12.15 -0.69 -6.71
CA HIS A 123 12.18 -0.42 -8.14
C HIS A 123 12.20 1.08 -8.45
N LYS A 124 11.33 1.86 -7.79
CA LYS A 124 11.34 3.32 -7.92
C LYS A 124 12.66 3.94 -7.47
N LEU A 125 13.23 3.45 -6.37
CA LEU A 125 14.51 3.95 -5.88
C LEU A 125 15.66 3.59 -6.82
N ALA A 126 15.66 2.37 -7.36
CA ALA A 126 16.66 1.90 -8.32
C ALA A 126 16.61 2.68 -9.64
N ASP A 127 15.40 3.06 -10.08
CA ASP A 127 15.19 3.88 -11.27
C ASP A 127 15.72 5.32 -11.07
N LEU A 128 15.42 5.93 -9.92
CA LEU A 128 15.95 7.25 -9.55
C LEU A 128 17.48 7.28 -9.46
N GLN A 129 18.10 6.16 -9.09
CA GLN A 129 19.56 6.04 -8.96
C GLN A 129 20.25 5.69 -10.28
N GLY A 130 19.50 5.55 -11.38
CA GLY A 130 20.01 5.23 -12.71
C GLY A 130 20.59 3.82 -12.84
N TRP A 131 20.43 2.98 -11.82
CA TRP A 131 20.89 1.59 -11.81
C TRP A 131 20.12 0.73 -12.82
N THR A 132 18.89 1.14 -13.16
CA THR A 132 18.07 0.51 -14.21
C THR A 132 18.65 0.69 -15.61
N SER A 133 19.50 1.69 -15.86
CA SER A 133 20.18 1.83 -17.16
C SER A 133 21.24 0.75 -17.41
N PHE A 134 21.79 0.15 -16.35
CA PHE A 134 22.79 -0.92 -16.43
C PHE A 134 22.15 -2.31 -16.62
N PHE A 135 20.96 -2.50 -16.04
CA PHE A 135 20.13 -3.69 -16.23
C PHE A 135 19.02 -3.35 -17.22
N HIS A 136 19.27 -3.56 -18.50
CA HIS A 136 18.37 -3.33 -19.66
C HIS A 136 17.02 -4.10 -19.56
N LEU A 137 16.22 -3.83 -18.53
CA LEU A 137 14.89 -4.36 -18.31
C LEU A 137 13.85 -3.44 -18.96
N PRO A 138 12.80 -4.01 -19.58
CA PRO A 138 11.69 -3.22 -20.11
C PRO A 138 11.06 -2.40 -18.98
N HIS A 139 10.91 -1.10 -19.24
CA HIS A 139 10.17 -0.16 -18.43
C HIS A 139 8.72 -0.68 -18.36
N CYS A 140 8.36 -1.36 -17.28
CA CYS A 140 6.97 -1.78 -17.08
C CYS A 140 6.21 -0.50 -16.74
N GLU A 141 5.58 0.07 -17.76
CA GLU A 141 4.71 1.24 -17.66
C GLU A 141 3.71 1.06 -16.51
N ASP A 142 3.40 2.19 -15.90
CA ASP A 142 2.68 2.37 -14.65
C ASP A 142 1.29 1.73 -14.61
N GLU A 143 1.17 0.47 -14.18
CA GLU A 143 -0.10 -0.06 -13.63
C GLU A 143 -0.33 0.46 -12.19
N LEU A 144 -0.32 1.79 -12.02
CA LEU A 144 -0.86 2.50 -10.86
C LEU A 144 -1.64 3.77 -11.24
N GLU A 145 -1.82 4.08 -12.53
CA GLU A 145 -2.77 5.12 -12.98
C GLU A 145 -4.21 4.61 -13.24
N GLU A 146 -4.53 3.35 -12.93
CA GLU A 146 -5.91 2.82 -13.09
C GLU A 146 -6.77 2.86 -11.81
N ASP A 147 -6.44 3.70 -10.81
CA ASP A 147 -7.31 3.91 -9.64
C ASP A 147 -7.52 5.39 -9.26
N LYS A 148 -7.31 6.32 -10.22
CA LYS A 148 -7.64 7.75 -10.02
C LYS A 148 -8.37 8.46 -11.14
N GLU A 149 -8.58 7.84 -12.31
CA GLU A 149 -9.21 8.51 -13.46
C GLU A 149 -10.71 8.25 -13.72
N PRO A 150 -11.43 7.24 -13.17
CA PRO A 150 -12.86 7.10 -13.53
C PRO A 150 -13.79 8.08 -12.76
N ILE A 151 -13.34 8.69 -11.66
CA ILE A 151 -14.22 9.50 -10.79
C ILE A 151 -14.08 11.01 -11.09
N VAL A 152 -12.92 11.48 -11.57
CA VAL A 152 -12.72 12.92 -11.83
C VAL A 152 -13.41 13.35 -13.12
N GLU A 153 -13.43 12.51 -14.17
CA GLU A 153 -14.18 12.80 -15.40
C GLU A 153 -15.70 12.76 -15.18
N ALA A 154 -16.21 11.74 -14.47
CA ALA A 154 -17.64 11.62 -14.18
C ALA A 154 -18.19 12.81 -13.36
N VAL A 155 -17.39 13.35 -12.42
CA VAL A 155 -17.76 14.54 -11.64
C VAL A 155 -17.71 15.82 -12.49
N ASN A 156 -16.79 15.91 -13.44
CA ASN A 156 -16.65 17.08 -14.31
C ASN A 156 -17.73 17.13 -15.40
N GLU A 157 -18.15 15.97 -15.92
CA GLU A 157 -19.29 15.86 -16.84
C GLU A 157 -20.61 16.17 -16.13
N THR A 158 -20.83 15.61 -14.93
CA THR A 158 -22.04 15.89 -14.13
C THR A 158 -22.15 17.39 -13.79
N LYS A 159 -21.02 18.03 -13.43
CA LYS A 159 -20.99 19.47 -13.14
C LYS A 159 -21.21 20.34 -14.38
N ARG A 160 -20.71 19.92 -15.55
CA ARG A 160 -20.90 20.61 -16.83
C ARG A 160 -22.34 20.49 -17.34
N GLU A 161 -23.01 19.37 -17.09
CA GLU A 161 -24.42 19.17 -17.42
C GLU A 161 -25.35 19.99 -16.52
N GLU A 162 -25.07 20.07 -15.21
CA GLU A 162 -25.84 20.91 -14.28
C GLU A 162 -25.72 22.42 -14.60
N GLU A 163 -24.52 22.92 -14.94
CA GLU A 163 -24.32 24.32 -15.35
C GLU A 163 -24.99 24.65 -16.69
N THR A 164 -25.00 23.70 -17.63
CA THR A 164 -25.63 23.87 -18.95
C THR A 164 -27.17 23.78 -18.87
N ALA A 165 -27.70 22.97 -17.96
CA ALA A 165 -29.13 22.85 -17.70
C ALA A 165 -29.68 24.04 -16.90
N ALA A 166 -28.93 24.55 -15.92
CA ALA A 166 -29.32 25.72 -15.12
C ALA A 166 -29.32 27.03 -15.92
N SER A 167 -28.48 27.14 -16.97
CA SER A 167 -28.42 28.30 -17.87
C SER A 167 -29.64 28.41 -18.81
N LYS A 168 -30.36 27.31 -19.07
CA LYS A 168 -31.45 27.28 -20.07
C LYS A 168 -32.83 27.67 -19.55
N HIS A 169 -32.99 28.06 -18.28
CA HIS A 169 -34.33 28.24 -17.70
C HIS A 169 -34.50 29.50 -16.82
N LEU A 170 -33.95 30.64 -17.25
CA LEU A 170 -34.27 32.02 -16.84
C LEU A 170 -33.98 32.87 -18.11
N ASP A 171 -34.87 33.56 -18.81
CA ASP A 171 -36.00 34.41 -18.42
C ASP A 171 -36.92 34.66 -19.68
N PRO A 172 -38.16 35.14 -19.51
CA PRO A 172 -39.20 35.29 -20.52
C PRO A 172 -39.13 36.63 -21.25
N GLY A 173 -39.71 36.68 -22.46
CA GLY A 173 -40.15 37.93 -23.07
C GLY A 173 -39.20 38.55 -24.09
N SER A 174 -39.19 38.02 -25.31
CA SER A 174 -38.75 38.79 -26.49
C SER A 174 -39.99 39.28 -27.25
N HIS A 175 -40.30 40.56 -27.03
CA HIS A 175 -41.31 41.33 -27.74
C HIS A 175 -40.98 41.41 -29.24
N VAL A 176 -41.95 41.11 -30.09
CA VAL A 176 -41.91 41.38 -31.53
C VAL A 176 -42.06 42.89 -31.73
N SER A 177 -41.11 43.53 -32.42
CA SER A 177 -41.17 44.95 -32.79
C SER A 177 -40.80 45.12 -34.26
N TYR A 178 -41.82 45.21 -35.12
CA TYR A 178 -41.69 45.64 -36.52
C TYR A 178 -41.96 47.14 -36.59
N ASN A 179 -40.91 47.97 -36.54
CA ASN A 179 -41.05 49.37 -36.93
C ASN A 179 -39.68 50.00 -37.25
N SER A 180 -39.43 50.27 -38.53
CA SER A 180 -39.03 51.61 -39.00
C SER A 180 -38.77 51.62 -40.51
N ILE A 181 -39.63 52.38 -41.17
CA ILE A 181 -39.62 52.89 -42.55
C ILE A 181 -38.48 53.90 -42.78
N SER A 182 -38.11 54.05 -44.06
CA SER A 182 -37.33 55.14 -44.72
C SER A 182 -35.82 55.14 -44.50
N ARG A 183 -34.99 55.23 -45.55
CA ARG A 183 -35.00 56.26 -46.60
C ARG A 183 -34.41 55.76 -47.91
#